data_AF-A0A068YPZ0-F1
#
_entry.id   AF-A0A068YPZ0-F1
#
_cell.length_a   1.000
_cell.length_b   1.000
_cell.length_c   1.000
_cell.angle_alpha   90.00
_cell.angle_beta   90.00
_cell.angle_gamma   90.00
#
_symmetry.space_group_name_H-M   'P 1'
#
loop_
_entity.id
_entity.type
_entity.pdbx_description
1 polymer ?
#
loop_
_entity_poly.entity_id
_entity_poly.type
_entity_poly.pdbx_seq_one_letter_code
_entity_poly.pdbx_strand_id
1 'polypeptide(L)'
;MVAEEGVGHDYPFSGEKLSPVLAIYTARDFAEAAATVERIYAYEGAGHSVGLHSTVPERALQLGLTLPVSRVIVDQAHCIATGGSFDNGLPFSLSMGCGHLGQKQFLGTT
;
A
#
# COMPACT_ATOMS: atom_id res chain seq x y z
N MET A 1 -4.07 -17.66 15.03
CA MET A 1 -3.45 -16.35 14.75
C MET A 1 -2.23 -16.22 15.63
N VAL A 2 -1.13 -15.64 15.14
CA VAL A 2 0.08 -15.36 15.95
C VAL A 2 -0.01 -13.89 16.35
N ALA A 3 0.14 -13.61 17.65
CA ALA A 3 0.09 -12.24 18.15
C ALA A 3 1.47 -11.58 18.01
N GLU A 4 1.49 -10.39 17.42
CA GLU A 4 2.68 -9.58 17.23
C GLU A 4 2.27 -8.11 17.30
N GLU A 5 3.04 -7.29 18.00
CA GLU A 5 2.71 -5.88 18.25
C GLU A 5 3.88 -4.99 17.84
N GLY A 6 3.96 -4.65 16.56
CA GLY A 6 5.01 -3.75 16.08
C GLY A 6 5.18 -3.69 14.57
N VAL A 7 6.17 -2.91 14.15
CA VAL A 7 6.62 -2.78 12.75
C VAL A 7 8.14 -2.70 12.77
N GLY A 8 8.81 -3.43 11.87
CA GLY A 8 10.26 -3.42 11.73
C GLY A 8 10.87 -4.82 11.67
N HIS A 9 12.20 -4.87 11.72
CA HIS A 9 12.98 -6.11 11.60
C HIS A 9 12.63 -7.16 12.67
N ASP A 10 12.32 -6.71 13.90
CA ASP A 10 11.95 -7.60 15.01
C ASP A 10 10.49 -8.10 14.91
N TYR A 11 9.73 -7.59 13.94
CA TYR A 11 8.31 -7.88 13.70
C TYR A 11 8.12 -8.39 12.27
N PRO A 12 8.48 -9.64 11.97
CA PRO A 12 8.51 -10.19 10.61
C PRO A 12 7.17 -10.14 9.88
N PHE A 13 6.02 -10.13 10.57
CA PHE A 13 4.73 -10.02 9.90
C PHE A 13 4.45 -8.60 9.37
N SER A 14 5.26 -7.61 9.72
CA SER A 14 5.16 -6.25 9.20
C SER A 14 5.80 -6.03 7.81
N GLY A 15 6.70 -6.93 7.37
CA GLY A 15 7.36 -6.85 6.06
C GLY A 15 6.61 -7.56 4.92
N GLU A 16 7.20 -7.56 3.72
CA GLU A 16 6.72 -8.33 2.58
C GLU A 16 6.90 -9.84 2.83
N LYS A 17 5.86 -10.63 2.54
CA LYS A 17 5.82 -12.07 2.91
C LYS A 17 5.79 -13.03 1.71
N LEU A 18 5.37 -12.56 0.54
CA LEU A 18 5.20 -13.34 -0.70
C LEU A 18 4.61 -14.76 -0.49
N SER A 19 3.63 -14.86 0.40
CA SER A 19 2.99 -16.10 0.85
C SER A 19 1.55 -15.80 1.31
N PRO A 20 0.67 -16.81 1.45
CA PRO A 20 -0.71 -16.59 1.89
C PRO A 20 -0.80 -16.31 3.41
N VAL A 21 -0.06 -15.31 3.87
CA VAL A 21 0.00 -14.85 5.26
C VAL A 21 -0.37 -13.37 5.28
N LEU A 22 -1.41 -13.03 6.05
CA LEU A 22 -1.91 -11.67 6.20
C LEU A 22 -1.71 -11.18 7.64
N ALA A 23 -1.09 -10.02 7.80
CA ALA A 23 -1.04 -9.31 9.08
C ALA A 23 -2.25 -8.39 9.20
N ILE A 24 -2.89 -8.39 10.38
CA ILE A 24 -4.08 -7.57 10.65
C ILE A 24 -3.73 -6.61 11.79
N TYR A 25 -3.89 -5.32 11.52
CA TYR A 25 -3.72 -4.24 12.50
C TYR A 25 -5.07 -3.61 12.79
N THR A 26 -5.35 -3.34 14.06
CA THR A 26 -6.54 -2.60 14.48
C THR A 26 -6.19 -1.14 14.74
N ALA A 27 -7.00 -0.22 14.25
CA ALA A 27 -6.89 1.20 14.50
C ALA A 27 -8.23 1.75 14.99
N ARG A 28 -8.19 2.76 15.85
CA ARG A 28 -9.38 3.42 16.41
C ARG A 28 -10.09 4.29 15.37
N ASP A 29 -9.31 4.89 14.47
CA ASP A 29 -9.81 5.75 13.42
C ASP A 29 -8.92 5.68 12.16
N PHE A 30 -9.33 6.43 11.14
CA PHE A 30 -8.64 6.48 9.86
C PHE A 30 -7.25 7.13 9.95
N ALA A 31 -7.06 8.09 10.85
CA ALA A 31 -5.77 8.76 11.01
C ALA A 31 -4.74 7.81 11.62
N GLU A 32 -5.13 7.03 12.63
CA GLU A 32 -4.28 5.99 13.21
C GLU A 32 -4.00 4.85 12.22
N ALA A 33 -4.97 4.49 11.38
CA ALA A 33 -4.76 3.52 10.30
C ALA A 33 -3.72 4.04 9.29
N ALA A 34 -3.86 5.29 8.83
CA ALA A 34 -2.91 5.91 7.91
C ALA A 34 -1.50 6.02 8.51
N ALA A 35 -1.38 6.42 9.78
CA ALA A 35 -0.11 6.46 10.49
C ALA A 35 0.52 5.07 10.64
N THR A 36 -0.29 4.02 10.85
CA THR A 36 0.20 2.64 10.89
C THR A 36 0.77 2.21 9.54
N VAL A 37 0.06 2.53 8.45
CA VAL A 37 0.53 2.26 7.08
C VAL A 37 1.81 3.04 6.77
N GLU A 38 1.91 4.29 7.20
CA GLU A 38 3.13 5.10 7.06
C GLU A 38 4.33 4.46 7.75
N ARG A 39 4.17 3.97 8.99
CA ARG A 39 5.24 3.23 9.69
C ARG A 39 5.66 1.97 8.94
N ILE A 40 4.70 1.23 8.39
CA ILE A 40 4.98 0.04 7.57
C ILE A 40 5.81 0.43 6.35
N TYR A 41 5.39 1.46 5.60
CA TYR A 41 6.14 1.92 4.42
C TYR A 41 7.52 2.50 4.74
N ALA A 42 7.69 3.12 5.90
CA ALA A 42 9.00 3.58 6.36
C ALA A 42 9.97 2.41 6.61
N TYR A 43 9.45 1.22 6.92
CA TYR A 43 10.23 -0.01 7.02
C TYR A 43 10.38 -0.70 5.66
N GLU A 44 9.27 -0.97 4.96
CA GLU A 44 9.25 -1.64 3.66
C GLU A 44 7.99 -1.29 2.84
N GLY A 45 8.15 -1.07 1.53
CA GLY A 45 7.02 -0.85 0.60
C GLY A 45 6.76 0.60 0.20
N ALA A 46 7.59 1.55 0.65
CA ALA A 46 7.56 2.93 0.16
C ALA A 46 7.58 2.98 -1.38
N GLY A 47 6.70 3.79 -1.94
CA GLY A 47 6.58 4.04 -3.36
C GLY A 47 5.79 3.00 -4.15
N HIS A 48 5.28 1.93 -3.54
CA HIS A 48 4.54 0.90 -4.28
C HIS A 48 3.05 1.24 -4.42
N SER A 49 2.18 0.68 -3.58
CA SER A 49 0.74 0.90 -3.64
C SER A 49 0.05 0.68 -2.30
N VAL A 50 -1.06 1.40 -2.08
CA VAL A 50 -1.97 1.23 -0.94
C VAL A 50 -3.38 0.90 -1.41
N GLY A 51 -4.04 -0.04 -0.73
CA GLY A 51 -5.42 -0.42 -0.98
C GLY A 51 -6.33 0.27 0.02
N LEU A 52 -7.46 0.80 -0.44
CA LEU A 52 -8.47 1.42 0.40
C LEU A 52 -9.85 0.83 0.12
N HIS A 53 -10.52 0.39 1.16
CA HIS A 53 -11.94 0.08 1.14
C HIS A 53 -12.70 1.10 1.99
N SER A 54 -13.49 1.98 1.36
CA SER A 54 -14.12 3.11 2.06
C SER A 54 -15.26 3.72 1.24
N THR A 55 -16.36 4.07 1.90
CA THR A 55 -17.46 4.85 1.30
C THR A 55 -17.23 6.36 1.35
N VAL A 56 -16.13 6.81 1.95
CA VAL A 56 -15.74 8.23 2.09
C VAL A 56 -14.64 8.53 1.06
N PRO A 57 -14.94 9.24 -0.05
CA PRO A 57 -13.99 9.45 -1.15
C PRO A 57 -12.75 10.26 -0.77
N GLU A 58 -12.89 11.21 0.16
CA GLU A 58 -11.83 12.13 0.59
C GLU A 58 -10.63 11.38 1.19
N ARG A 59 -10.87 10.18 1.74
CA ARG A 59 -9.83 9.32 2.30
C ARG A 59 -8.85 8.84 1.25
N ALA A 60 -9.32 8.53 0.04
CA ALA A 60 -8.44 8.11 -1.05
C ALA A 60 -7.47 9.24 -1.43
N LEU A 61 -7.99 10.47 -1.54
CA LEU A 61 -7.20 11.65 -1.81
C LEU A 61 -6.19 11.92 -0.69
N GLN A 62 -6.62 11.82 0.57
CA GLN A 62 -5.73 12.00 1.71
C GLN A 62 -4.55 11.02 1.67
N LEU A 63 -4.79 9.73 1.41
CA LEU A 63 -3.70 8.75 1.30
C LEU A 63 -2.76 9.07 0.15
N GLY A 64 -3.28 9.46 -1.01
CA GLY A 64 -2.46 9.81 -2.17
C GLY A 64 -1.61 11.07 -1.98
N LEU A 65 -2.02 11.99 -1.10
CA LEU A 65 -1.29 13.23 -0.79
C LEU A 65 -0.29 13.07 0.36
N THR A 66 -0.51 12.11 1.27
CA THR A 66 0.24 12.02 2.52
C THR A 66 1.15 10.80 2.61
N LEU A 67 0.74 9.66 2.03
CA LEU A 67 1.56 8.45 2.06
C LEU A 67 2.58 8.46 0.92
N PRO A 68 3.78 7.89 1.13
CA PRO A 68 4.77 7.74 0.08
C PRO A 68 4.37 6.58 -0.84
N VAL A 69 3.33 6.74 -1.65
CA VAL A 69 2.82 5.69 -2.56
C VAL A 69 2.66 6.22 -3.98
N SER A 70 2.84 5.33 -4.95
CA SER A 70 2.63 5.66 -6.35
C SER A 70 1.17 5.49 -6.78
N ARG A 71 0.43 4.61 -6.09
CA ARG A 71 -0.93 4.21 -6.47
C ARG A 71 -1.79 4.01 -5.23
N VAL A 72 -2.98 4.60 -5.26
CA VAL A 72 -4.07 4.33 -4.31
C VAL A 72 -5.13 3.53 -5.07
N ILE A 73 -5.35 2.28 -4.67
CA ILE A 73 -6.32 1.38 -5.29
C ILE A 73 -7.56 1.34 -4.41
N VAL A 74 -8.69 1.85 -4.93
CA VAL A 74 -9.93 1.98 -4.17
C VAL A 74 -10.90 0.87 -4.58
N ASP A 75 -11.41 0.13 -3.60
CA ASP A 75 -12.48 -0.86 -3.76
C ASP A 75 -12.23 -1.94 -4.83
N GLN A 76 -10.96 -2.35 -4.98
CA GLN A 76 -10.56 -3.38 -5.93
C GLN A 76 -9.59 -4.39 -5.31
N ALA A 77 -9.53 -5.59 -5.89
CA ALA A 77 -8.55 -6.60 -5.54
C ALA A 77 -7.13 -6.10 -5.85
N HIS A 78 -6.42 -5.69 -4.78
CA HIS A 78 -5.18 -4.91 -4.86
C HIS A 78 -4.09 -5.55 -5.73
N CYS A 79 -3.90 -6.87 -5.61
CA CYS A 79 -2.83 -7.60 -6.31
C CYS A 79 -2.94 -7.52 -7.84
N ILE A 80 -4.16 -7.61 -8.38
CA ILE A 80 -4.39 -7.55 -9.83
C ILE A 80 -4.52 -6.09 -10.28
N ALA A 81 -5.29 -5.30 -9.53
CA ALA A 81 -5.61 -3.93 -9.88
C ALA A 81 -4.38 -3.01 -9.98
N THR A 82 -3.36 -3.25 -9.16
CA THR A 82 -2.13 -2.43 -9.18
C THR A 82 -1.40 -2.49 -10.53
N GLY A 83 -1.52 -3.60 -11.27
CA GLY A 83 -0.92 -3.80 -12.59
C GLY A 83 -1.79 -3.35 -13.77
N GLY A 84 -2.91 -2.65 -13.51
CA GLY A 84 -3.90 -2.30 -14.52
C GLY A 84 -5.11 -3.24 -14.50
N SER A 85 -6.30 -2.65 -14.59
CA SER A 85 -7.57 -3.33 -14.73
C SER A 85 -8.44 -2.61 -15.77
N PHE A 86 -9.38 -3.34 -16.38
CA PHE A 86 -10.43 -2.75 -17.20
C PHE A 86 -11.20 -1.64 -16.47
N ASP A 87 -11.24 -1.71 -15.14
CA ASP A 87 -12.06 -0.86 -14.30
C ASP A 87 -11.27 0.24 -13.55
N ASN A 88 -9.97 0.46 -13.81
CA ASN A 88 -9.18 1.43 -13.02
C ASN A 88 -8.25 2.38 -13.77
N GLY A 89 -8.27 2.38 -15.10
CA GLY A 89 -7.58 3.38 -15.92
C GLY A 89 -6.05 3.35 -15.83
N LEU A 90 -5.46 2.44 -15.05
CA LEU A 90 -4.02 2.21 -15.02
C LEU A 90 -3.60 1.42 -16.26
N PRO A 91 -2.46 1.75 -16.89
CA PRO A 91 -1.94 0.96 -18.00
C PRO A 91 -1.60 -0.45 -17.53
N PHE A 92 -1.92 -1.45 -18.35
CA PHE A 92 -1.54 -2.83 -18.07
C PHE A 92 -0.02 -2.96 -18.05
N SER A 93 0.54 -3.31 -16.88
CA SER A 93 1.97 -3.51 -16.69
C SER A 93 2.26 -4.49 -15.56
N LEU A 94 3.15 -5.44 -15.82
CA LEU A 94 3.73 -6.33 -14.81
C LEU A 94 5.01 -5.76 -14.19
N SER A 95 5.50 -4.62 -14.71
CA SER A 95 6.65 -3.88 -14.19
C SER A 95 6.16 -2.63 -13.48
N MET A 96 6.21 -2.67 -12.15
CA MET A 96 5.72 -1.60 -11.29
C MET A 96 6.90 -0.87 -10.68
N GLY A 97 7.16 0.33 -11.19
CA GLY A 97 8.20 1.20 -10.64
C GLY A 97 7.73 1.87 -9.36
N CYS A 98 8.59 1.88 -8.34
CA CYS A 98 8.26 2.43 -7.01
C CYS A 98 8.53 3.94 -6.88
N GLY A 99 8.88 4.63 -7.97
CA GLY A 99 9.28 6.04 -7.93
C GLY A 99 10.49 6.32 -7.03
N HIS A 100 10.91 7.59 -6.99
CA HIS A 100 12.11 8.00 -6.24
C HIS A 100 12.04 7.60 -4.75
N LEU A 101 10.82 7.59 -4.18
CA LEU A 101 10.56 7.24 -2.78
C LEU A 101 10.79 5.75 -2.47
N GLY A 102 10.65 4.86 -3.45
CA GLY A 102 11.02 3.44 -3.33
C GLY A 102 12.37 3.10 -3.96
N GLN A 103 13.25 4.11 -4.08
CA GLN A 103 14.58 4.02 -4.68
C GLN A 103 14.61 3.48 -6.13
N LYS A 104 13.53 3.65 -6.90
CA LYS A 104 13.47 3.32 -8.33
C LYS A 104 13.17 4.56 -9.17
N GLN A 105 13.91 4.79 -10.26
CA GLN A 105 13.87 6.06 -10.99
C GLN A 105 12.55 6.33 -11.76
N PHE A 106 11.76 5.30 -12.05
CA PHE A 106 10.57 5.39 -12.88
C PHE A 106 9.27 5.09 -12.11
N LEU A 107 8.26 5.94 -12.30
CA LEU A 107 6.85 5.62 -12.10
C LEU A 107 6.37 5.09 -13.45
N GLY A 108 5.97 3.82 -13.55
CA GLY A 108 5.71 3.20 -14.86
C GLY A 108 4.75 4.00 -15.74
N THR A 109 5.29 4.65 -16.78
CA THR A 109 4.56 5.21 -17.92
C THR A 109 5.04 4.50 -19.17
N THR A 110 4.20 3.66 -19.75
CA THR A 110 4.25 3.30 -21.16
C THR A 110 2.91 3.62 -21.77
#